data_AF-A0A4Z1PEW2-F1
#
_entry.id   AF-A0A4Z1PEW2-F1
#
_cell.length_a   1.000
_cell.length_b   1.000
_cell.length_c   1.000
_cell.angle_alpha   90.00
_cell.angle_beta   90.00
_cell.angle_gamma   90.00
#
_symmetry.space_group_name_H-M   'P 1'
#
loop_
_entity.id
_entity.type
_entity.pdbx_description
1 polymer ?
#
loop_
_entity_poly.entity_id
_entity_poly.type
_entity_poly.pdbx_seq_one_letter_code
_entity_poly.pdbx_strand_id
1 'polypeptide(L)'
;MPLTQGLSNVASSKPIGDAPPSSDCLQYYMNAVYSNRIKATNRTQPYFSARPSIGLLDRGRVNRVLLFDGCFDPPHVAHLKLLKYVYTQARTRLNIVGAVILPWSEHSCNTVARNRENRAIWNNDPPSEGHHVHFPLAERMKMWSEDPDFPAWASVLDIAVWDVFRDQLIKATSFEGYELRFTLLRGMDHLRLGMRVFHALNTNEIISSDITRKAEFVTKDGLLRLSKGATPWTIWDVKESLQAAKTVKVPEEGRIMLVLPSKEMLTYGGIEVAPFYFCRVNGTQDLVLYIAKPEEENGNEHGGLSSTHIRSMMKMGHIEEHAITGEVASLVLGPHRSGSSR
;
A
#
# COMPACT_ATOMS: atom_id res chain seq x y z
N MET A 1 47.57 31.69 -42.10
CA MET A 1 46.71 30.72 -41.41
C MET A 1 47.51 30.00 -40.34
N PRO A 2 47.29 30.29 -39.05
CA PRO A 2 47.75 29.46 -37.95
C PRO A 2 46.57 28.82 -37.20
N LEU A 3 46.71 27.54 -36.87
CA LEU A 3 45.82 26.79 -35.98
C LEU A 3 46.11 27.17 -34.53
N THR A 4 45.16 27.83 -33.87
CA THR A 4 45.18 28.08 -32.42
C THR A 4 44.66 26.86 -31.67
N GLN A 5 45.53 26.18 -30.92
CA GLN A 5 45.12 25.19 -29.91
C GLN A 5 44.65 25.93 -28.65
N GLY A 6 43.37 25.79 -28.32
CA GLY A 6 42.79 26.18 -27.05
C GLY A 6 42.93 25.07 -26.03
N LEU A 7 43.63 25.35 -24.94
CA LEU A 7 43.55 24.57 -23.69
C LEU A 7 42.54 25.27 -22.78
N SER A 8 41.29 24.82 -22.83
CA SER A 8 40.27 25.18 -21.85
C SER A 8 40.32 24.21 -20.67
N ASN A 9 40.58 24.78 -19.49
CA ASN A 9 40.47 24.13 -18.19
C ASN A 9 39.14 23.40 -18.03
N VAL A 10 39.17 22.08 -17.97
CA VAL A 10 38.05 21.28 -17.46
C VAL A 10 38.14 21.33 -15.93
N ALA A 11 37.35 22.23 -15.34
CA ALA A 11 37.08 22.20 -13.92
C ALA A 11 36.43 20.85 -13.58
N SER A 12 37.15 20.07 -12.78
CA SER A 12 36.63 18.89 -12.08
C SER A 12 35.35 19.27 -11.34
N SER A 13 34.20 18.77 -11.81
CA SER A 13 32.95 18.83 -11.07
C SER A 13 33.08 17.93 -9.84
N LYS A 14 33.15 18.57 -8.66
CA LYS A 14 32.95 17.87 -7.39
C LYS A 14 31.58 17.17 -7.42
N PRO A 15 31.45 15.96 -6.83
CA PRO A 15 30.14 15.36 -6.62
C PRO A 15 29.31 16.31 -5.76
N ILE A 16 28.08 16.57 -6.21
CA ILE A 16 27.06 17.34 -5.48
C ILE A 16 26.89 16.63 -4.15
N GLY A 17 27.38 17.26 -3.07
CA GLY A 17 27.24 16.73 -1.73
C GLY A 17 25.77 16.69 -1.32
N ASP A 18 25.36 15.58 -0.72
CA ASP A 18 24.05 15.35 -0.12
C ASP A 18 23.78 16.41 0.95
N ALA A 19 23.11 17.51 0.58
CA ALA A 19 22.56 18.42 1.57
C ALA A 19 21.54 17.64 2.42
N PRO A 20 21.53 17.79 3.76
CA PRO A 20 20.54 17.13 4.59
C PRO A 20 19.14 17.53 4.12
N PRO A 21 18.18 16.59 4.10
CA PRO A 21 16.82 16.89 3.69
C PRO A 21 16.28 18.05 4.53
N SER A 22 15.57 18.99 3.88
CA SER A 22 14.93 20.10 4.58
C SER A 22 13.98 19.60 5.67
N SER A 23 13.76 20.40 6.71
CA SER A 23 12.79 20.07 7.77
C SER A 23 11.34 20.04 7.27
N ASP A 24 11.09 20.44 6.02
CA ASP A 24 9.81 20.24 5.34
C ASP A 24 9.69 18.83 4.71
N CYS A 25 10.73 17.99 4.72
CA CYS A 25 10.66 16.64 4.16
C CYS A 25 10.35 15.60 5.25
N LEU A 26 9.38 14.71 5.01
CA LEU A 26 9.10 13.63 5.95
C LEU A 26 10.34 12.74 6.23
N GLN A 27 11.23 12.56 5.24
CA GLN A 27 12.49 11.82 5.40
C GLN A 27 13.37 12.39 6.52
N TYR A 28 13.37 13.71 6.71
CA TYR A 28 14.14 14.37 7.78
C TYR A 28 13.73 13.84 9.16
N TYR A 29 12.42 13.83 9.45
CA TYR A 29 11.89 13.33 10.71
C TYR A 29 12.07 11.82 10.86
N MET A 30 11.83 11.05 9.79
CA MET A 30 12.02 9.61 9.82
C MET A 30 13.47 9.24 10.17
N ASN A 31 14.44 9.94 9.57
CA ASN A 31 15.86 9.78 9.87
C ASN A 31 16.19 10.18 11.31
N ALA A 32 15.65 11.29 11.80
CA ALA A 32 15.89 11.76 13.17
C ALA A 32 15.35 10.76 14.22
N VAL A 33 14.11 10.31 14.05
CA VAL A 33 13.46 9.32 14.93
C VAL A 33 14.23 7.99 14.90
N TYR A 34 14.61 7.54 13.70
CA TYR A 34 15.30 6.28 13.54
C TYR A 34 16.74 6.29 14.08
N SER A 35 17.49 7.37 13.83
CA SER A 35 18.88 7.51 14.31
C SER A 35 18.95 7.54 15.84
N ASN A 36 17.98 8.16 16.50
CA ASN A 36 17.86 8.12 17.95
C ASN A 36 17.64 6.70 18.48
N ARG A 37 17.05 5.80 17.67
CA ARG A 37 16.78 4.41 18.03
C ARG A 37 17.92 3.45 17.70
N ILE A 38 18.64 3.63 16.58
CA ILE A 38 19.84 2.83 16.29
C ILE A 38 20.84 2.94 17.44
N LYS A 39 21.06 4.16 17.93
CA LYS A 39 21.93 4.43 19.09
C LYS A 39 21.51 3.65 20.34
N ALA A 40 20.23 3.31 20.46
CA ALA A 40 19.69 2.54 21.59
C ALA A 40 19.67 1.02 21.38
N THR A 41 19.84 0.52 20.14
CA THR A 41 19.59 -0.90 19.80
C THR A 41 20.75 -1.63 19.09
N ASN A 42 21.87 -0.96 18.79
CA ASN A 42 23.05 -1.54 18.11
C ASN A 42 22.76 -2.24 16.77
N ARG A 43 21.64 -1.93 16.09
CA ARG A 43 21.35 -2.45 14.75
C ARG A 43 22.12 -1.66 13.69
N THR A 44 22.75 -2.36 12.74
CA THR A 44 23.75 -1.80 11.81
C THR A 44 23.25 -1.40 10.43
N GLN A 45 22.00 -1.69 10.05
CA GLN A 45 21.51 -1.36 8.71
C GLN A 45 20.44 -0.25 8.73
N PRO A 46 20.61 0.83 7.96
CA PRO A 46 19.55 1.80 7.77
C PRO A 46 18.40 1.17 6.97
N TYR A 47 17.22 1.08 7.57
CA TYR A 47 16.01 0.62 6.89
C TYR A 47 15.43 1.64 5.89
N PHE A 48 16.09 2.79 5.73
CA PHE A 48 15.70 3.86 4.84
C PHE A 48 16.70 3.97 3.70
N SER A 49 16.24 3.74 2.46
CA SER A 49 17.00 4.24 1.32
C SER A 49 16.96 5.77 1.39
N ALA A 50 18.12 6.42 1.52
CA ALA A 50 18.27 7.87 1.55
C ALA A 50 17.97 8.49 0.18
N ARG A 51 16.77 8.23 -0.38
CA ARG A 51 16.37 8.76 -1.68
C ARG A 51 15.54 10.04 -1.48
N PRO A 52 15.80 11.10 -2.28
CA PRO A 52 15.32 12.45 -2.02
C PRO A 52 13.82 12.70 -2.34
N SER A 53 13.00 11.66 -2.58
CA SER A 53 11.67 11.84 -3.16
C SER A 53 10.49 11.62 -2.21
N ILE A 54 10.71 11.46 -0.90
CA ILE A 54 9.60 11.53 0.05
C ILE A 54 8.99 12.94 -0.05
N GLY A 55 7.65 12.99 -0.13
CA GLY A 55 6.91 14.22 -0.33
C GLY A 55 7.18 15.25 0.76
N LEU A 56 7.15 16.52 0.37
CA LEU A 56 7.17 17.64 1.30
C LEU A 56 5.91 17.60 2.17
N LEU A 57 6.10 17.84 3.46
CA LEU A 57 5.03 18.08 4.40
C LEU A 57 4.42 19.45 4.13
N ASP A 58 3.11 19.52 4.18
CA ASP A 58 2.32 20.72 3.92
C ASP A 58 1.67 21.21 5.22
N ARG A 59 1.89 22.47 5.56
CA ARG A 59 1.27 23.12 6.72
C ARG A 59 -0.13 23.57 6.32
N GLY A 60 -1.14 23.16 7.08
CA GLY A 60 -2.55 23.44 6.79
C GLY A 60 -3.27 22.32 6.04
N ARG A 61 -2.57 21.22 5.72
CA ARG A 61 -3.18 19.97 5.25
C ARG A 61 -2.80 18.82 6.15
N VAL A 62 -3.66 17.81 6.19
CA VAL A 62 -3.33 16.52 6.78
C VAL A 62 -2.31 15.82 5.89
N ASN A 63 -1.12 15.54 6.39
CA ASN A 63 -0.08 14.77 5.70
C ASN A 63 -0.32 13.28 5.95
N ARG A 64 -0.55 12.50 4.88
CA ARG A 64 -0.85 11.07 5.00
C ARG A 64 0.35 10.21 4.65
N VAL A 65 0.62 9.21 5.47
CA VAL A 65 1.58 8.15 5.19
C VAL A 65 0.82 6.84 5.03
N LEU A 66 1.00 6.18 3.88
CA LEU A 66 0.41 4.86 3.66
C LEU A 66 1.11 3.84 4.56
N LEU A 67 0.35 3.02 5.28
CA LEU A 67 0.86 1.83 5.96
C LEU A 67 0.48 0.60 5.16
N PHE A 68 1.46 -0.11 4.63
CA PHE A 68 1.22 -1.33 3.88
C PHE A 68 1.76 -2.53 4.66
N ASP A 69 0.91 -3.14 5.46
CA ASP A 69 1.26 -4.30 6.26
C ASP A 69 0.73 -5.60 5.66
N GLY A 70 1.47 -6.67 5.88
CA GLY A 70 1.10 -8.00 5.41
C GLY A 70 2.18 -9.01 5.70
N CYS A 71 1.87 -10.29 5.49
CA CYS A 71 2.89 -11.32 5.62
C CYS A 71 3.97 -11.18 4.52
N PHE A 72 3.61 -10.72 3.30
CA PHE A 72 4.56 -10.53 2.18
C PHE A 72 5.52 -11.71 2.01
N ASP A 73 4.95 -12.90 1.85
CA ASP A 73 5.70 -14.16 1.94
C ASP A 73 5.59 -14.97 0.64
N PRO A 74 6.34 -14.60 -0.43
CA PRO A 74 7.19 -13.40 -0.55
C PRO A 74 6.41 -12.14 -0.98
N PRO A 75 7.00 -10.92 -0.92
CA PRO A 75 6.48 -9.79 -1.67
C PRO A 75 6.47 -10.11 -3.17
N HIS A 76 5.62 -9.40 -3.92
CA HIS A 76 5.44 -9.68 -5.35
C HIS A 76 4.87 -8.47 -6.10
N VAL A 77 4.92 -8.47 -7.44
CA VAL A 77 4.49 -7.34 -8.28
C VAL A 77 3.08 -6.84 -8.01
N ALA A 78 2.11 -7.68 -7.63
CA ALA A 78 0.79 -7.17 -7.28
C ALA A 78 0.80 -6.30 -6.01
N HIS A 79 1.63 -6.61 -5.01
CA HIS A 79 1.81 -5.70 -3.86
C HIS A 79 2.37 -4.36 -4.34
N LEU A 80 3.41 -4.39 -5.17
CA LEU A 80 4.05 -3.18 -5.69
C LEU A 80 3.10 -2.36 -6.59
N LYS A 81 2.32 -3.03 -7.46
CA LYS A 81 1.30 -2.40 -8.31
C LYS A 81 0.24 -1.69 -7.47
N LEU A 82 -0.28 -2.35 -6.44
CA LEU A 82 -1.26 -1.75 -5.54
C LEU A 82 -0.67 -0.50 -4.84
N LEU A 83 0.52 -0.62 -4.28
CA LEU A 83 1.22 0.47 -3.60
C LEU A 83 1.43 1.68 -4.52
N LYS A 84 2.03 1.45 -5.70
CA LYS A 84 2.30 2.50 -6.70
C LYS A 84 1.03 3.13 -7.26
N TYR A 85 0.01 2.30 -7.54
CA TYR A 85 -1.26 2.78 -8.08
C TYR A 85 -1.97 3.69 -7.08
N VAL A 86 -2.16 3.22 -5.85
CA VAL A 86 -2.85 4.01 -4.82
C VAL A 86 -2.08 5.30 -4.52
N TYR A 87 -0.77 5.24 -4.37
CA TYR A 87 0.03 6.44 -4.17
C TYR A 87 -0.15 7.43 -5.34
N THR A 88 0.06 7.00 -6.58
CA THR A 88 -0.05 7.87 -7.77
C THR A 88 -1.42 8.53 -7.88
N GLN A 89 -2.50 7.75 -7.71
CA GLN A 89 -3.86 8.25 -7.87
C GLN A 89 -4.27 9.18 -6.72
N ALA A 90 -3.80 8.92 -5.49
CA ALA A 90 -4.29 9.59 -4.29
C ALA A 90 -3.36 10.68 -3.75
N ARG A 91 -2.11 10.73 -4.21
CA ARG A 91 -1.05 11.61 -3.70
C ARG A 91 -1.51 13.05 -3.55
N THR A 92 -1.97 13.65 -4.64
CA THR A 92 -2.34 15.07 -4.66
C THR A 92 -3.63 15.34 -3.89
N ARG A 93 -4.65 14.49 -4.07
CA ARG A 93 -6.00 14.67 -3.49
C ARG A 93 -6.00 14.47 -1.97
N LEU A 94 -5.29 13.45 -1.48
CA LEU A 94 -5.26 13.11 -0.05
C LEU A 94 -4.01 13.60 0.68
N ASN A 95 -3.11 14.29 -0.03
CA ASN A 95 -1.81 14.72 0.47
C ASN A 95 -0.99 13.54 1.04
N ILE A 96 -0.83 12.49 0.22
CA ILE A 96 0.01 11.35 0.60
C ILE A 96 1.47 11.74 0.38
N VAL A 97 2.24 11.74 1.46
CA VAL A 97 3.65 12.20 1.46
C VAL A 97 4.64 11.04 1.41
N GLY A 98 4.20 9.80 1.64
CA GLY A 98 5.04 8.61 1.52
C GLY A 98 4.33 7.33 1.94
N ALA A 99 5.10 6.25 2.04
CA ALA A 99 4.60 4.96 2.50
C ALA A 99 5.60 4.22 3.41
N VAL A 100 5.06 3.42 4.33
CA VAL A 100 5.80 2.51 5.19
C VAL A 100 5.26 1.09 5.00
N ILE A 101 6.13 0.18 4.61
CA ILE A 101 5.86 -1.24 4.43
C ILE A 101 6.21 -1.93 5.75
N LEU A 102 5.27 -2.71 6.29
CA LEU A 102 5.41 -3.37 7.59
C LEU A 102 5.20 -4.89 7.43
N PRO A 103 6.24 -5.64 7.05
CA PRO A 103 6.14 -7.09 7.01
C PRO A 103 5.86 -7.63 8.41
N TRP A 104 4.87 -8.52 8.52
CA TRP A 104 4.49 -9.12 9.79
C TRP A 104 5.59 -9.99 10.37
N SER A 105 5.61 -10.22 11.69
CA SER A 105 6.51 -11.19 12.31
C SER A 105 6.18 -12.62 11.89
N GLU A 106 7.12 -13.54 12.06
CA GLU A 106 6.94 -14.98 11.84
C GLU A 106 5.78 -15.51 12.68
N HIS A 107 5.66 -15.05 13.93
CA HIS A 107 4.55 -15.42 14.81
C HIS A 107 3.17 -15.03 14.22
N SER A 108 3.06 -13.83 13.66
CA SER A 108 1.84 -13.37 13.01
C SER A 108 1.54 -14.15 11.72
N CYS A 109 2.56 -14.43 10.90
CA CYS A 109 2.41 -15.27 9.70
C CYS A 109 1.96 -16.69 10.08
N ASN A 110 2.57 -17.31 11.09
CA ASN A 110 2.20 -18.64 11.61
C ASN A 110 0.76 -18.67 12.15
N THR A 111 0.35 -17.61 12.85
CA THR A 111 -1.03 -17.49 13.36
C THR A 111 -2.03 -17.48 12.21
N VAL A 112 -1.73 -16.77 11.12
CA VAL A 112 -2.60 -16.76 9.94
C VAL A 112 -2.58 -18.08 9.18
N ALA A 113 -1.43 -18.74 9.06
CA ALA A 113 -1.32 -20.07 8.46
C ALA A 113 -2.18 -21.08 9.23
N ARG A 114 -2.03 -21.14 10.56
CA ARG A 114 -2.85 -22.02 11.42
C ARG A 114 -4.35 -21.72 11.31
N ASN A 115 -4.73 -20.45 11.26
CA ASN A 115 -6.14 -20.08 11.10
C ASN A 115 -6.71 -20.51 9.73
N ARG A 116 -5.87 -20.56 8.68
CA ARG A 116 -6.26 -21.09 7.37
C ARG A 116 -6.41 -22.60 7.40
N GLU A 117 -5.47 -23.31 8.01
CA GLU A 117 -5.54 -24.77 8.21
C GLU A 117 -6.80 -25.17 9.00
N ASN A 118 -7.07 -24.49 10.11
CA ASN A 118 -8.29 -24.71 10.91
C ASN A 118 -9.57 -24.49 10.08
N ARG A 119 -9.56 -23.51 9.17
CA ARG A 119 -10.71 -23.26 8.29
C ARG A 119 -10.86 -24.33 7.21
N ALA A 120 -9.75 -24.82 6.65
CA ALA A 120 -9.76 -25.92 5.69
C ALA A 120 -10.36 -27.19 6.34
N ILE A 121 -9.94 -27.50 7.58
CA ILE A 121 -10.51 -28.60 8.37
C ILE A 121 -12.02 -28.42 8.56
N TRP A 122 -12.47 -27.21 8.94
CA TRP A 122 -13.90 -26.92 9.09
C TRP A 122 -14.70 -27.11 7.79
N ASN A 123 -14.08 -26.83 6.64
CA ASN A 123 -14.70 -26.93 5.33
C ASN A 123 -14.57 -28.33 4.69
N ASN A 124 -13.97 -29.31 5.38
CA ASN A 124 -13.60 -30.62 4.81
C ASN A 124 -12.68 -30.52 3.58
N ASP A 125 -11.88 -29.45 3.48
CA ASP A 125 -10.84 -29.34 2.47
C ASP A 125 -9.67 -30.27 2.87
N PRO A 126 -9.03 -30.97 1.91
CA PRO A 126 -7.89 -31.82 2.23
C PRO A 126 -6.76 -30.99 2.86
N PRO A 127 -6.07 -31.53 3.89
CA PRO A 127 -4.96 -30.82 4.52
C PRO A 127 -3.88 -30.54 3.47
N SER A 128 -3.27 -29.35 3.58
CA SER A 128 -2.15 -28.98 2.72
C SER A 128 -0.98 -29.91 3.06
N GLU A 129 -0.50 -30.71 2.11
CA GLU A 129 0.70 -31.50 2.35
C GLU A 129 1.92 -30.56 2.45
N GLY A 130 2.53 -30.56 3.64
CA GLY A 130 3.80 -29.92 3.94
C GLY A 130 3.69 -28.61 4.71
N HIS A 131 4.53 -28.50 5.74
CA HIS A 131 4.71 -27.30 6.56
C HIS A 131 4.80 -26.03 5.72
N HIS A 132 4.09 -24.98 6.14
CA HIS A 132 4.25 -23.65 5.58
C HIS A 132 5.61 -23.10 6.01
N VAL A 133 6.61 -23.22 5.12
CA VAL A 133 7.88 -22.53 5.28
C VAL A 133 7.65 -21.06 4.91
N HIS A 134 7.82 -20.19 5.88
CA HIS A 134 7.77 -18.74 5.70
C HIS A 134 9.18 -18.20 5.56
N PHE A 135 9.36 -17.21 4.69
CA PHE A 135 10.59 -16.44 4.66
C PHE A 135 10.80 -15.71 5.99
N PRO A 136 12.01 -15.74 6.56
CA PRO A 136 12.38 -14.89 7.68
C PRO A 136 12.05 -13.42 7.42
N LEU A 137 11.68 -12.69 8.47
CA LEU A 137 11.32 -11.27 8.40
C LEU A 137 12.41 -10.45 7.70
N ALA A 138 13.67 -10.70 8.04
CA ALA A 138 14.81 -10.01 7.44
C ALA A 138 14.88 -10.21 5.92
N GLU A 139 14.59 -11.42 5.43
CA GLU A 139 14.59 -11.72 4.01
C GLU A 139 13.42 -11.04 3.29
N ARG A 140 12.21 -11.07 3.87
CA ARG A 140 11.04 -10.35 3.29
C ARG A 140 11.26 -8.85 3.25
N MET A 141 11.90 -8.28 4.27
CA MET A 141 12.30 -6.88 4.27
C MET A 141 13.32 -6.58 3.17
N LYS A 142 14.34 -7.43 3.04
CA LYS A 142 15.38 -7.34 2.00
C LYS A 142 14.77 -7.40 0.60
N MET A 143 13.87 -8.34 0.34
CA MET A 143 13.18 -8.47 -0.95
C MET A 143 12.41 -7.20 -1.34
N TRP A 144 11.81 -6.49 -0.38
CA TRP A 144 11.21 -5.18 -0.65
C TRP A 144 12.26 -4.10 -0.93
N SER A 145 13.29 -3.98 -0.08
CA SER A 145 14.25 -2.88 -0.16
C SER A 145 15.22 -2.98 -1.34
N GLU A 146 15.47 -4.19 -1.83
CA GLU A 146 16.38 -4.46 -2.95
C GLU A 146 15.63 -4.65 -4.29
N ASP A 147 14.29 -4.60 -4.29
CA ASP A 147 13.52 -4.60 -5.52
C ASP A 147 13.88 -3.34 -6.34
N PRO A 148 14.32 -3.47 -7.61
CA PRO A 148 14.77 -2.35 -8.43
C PRO A 148 13.66 -1.33 -8.70
N ASP A 149 12.41 -1.79 -8.68
CA ASP A 149 11.20 -1.01 -8.87
C ASP A 149 10.65 -0.46 -7.54
N PHE A 150 11.30 -0.71 -6.40
CA PHE A 150 10.87 -0.19 -5.11
C PHE A 150 10.86 1.35 -5.11
N PRO A 151 9.71 1.98 -4.80
CA PRO A 151 9.60 3.42 -4.92
C PRO A 151 10.43 4.14 -3.87
N ALA A 152 11.15 5.17 -4.33
CA ALA A 152 11.97 6.04 -3.49
C ALA A 152 11.19 6.85 -2.43
N TRP A 153 9.85 6.93 -2.54
CA TRP A 153 8.96 7.55 -1.56
C TRP A 153 8.40 6.57 -0.52
N ALA A 154 8.85 5.31 -0.54
CA ALA A 154 8.45 4.29 0.41
C ALA A 154 9.63 3.80 1.24
N SER A 155 9.34 3.18 2.38
CA SER A 155 10.34 2.62 3.28
C SER A 155 9.85 1.34 3.91
N VAL A 156 10.75 0.43 4.25
CA VAL A 156 10.41 -0.85 4.90
C VAL A 156 10.80 -0.75 6.37
N LEU A 157 9.91 -1.13 7.28
CA LEU A 157 10.18 -1.07 8.72
C LEU A 157 9.81 -2.40 9.37
N ASP A 158 10.60 -2.79 10.38
CA ASP A 158 10.28 -3.92 11.24
C ASP A 158 9.00 -3.59 12.03
N ILE A 159 7.97 -4.43 11.93
CA ILE A 159 6.70 -4.18 12.60
C ILE A 159 6.84 -4.09 14.13
N ALA A 160 7.83 -4.75 14.73
CA ALA A 160 8.09 -4.68 16.17
C ALA A 160 8.51 -3.27 16.63
N VAL A 161 9.00 -2.45 15.70
CA VAL A 161 9.41 -1.07 16.00
C VAL A 161 8.30 -0.05 15.78
N TRP A 162 7.19 -0.46 15.16
CA TRP A 162 6.19 0.44 14.60
C TRP A 162 5.58 1.42 15.60
N ASP A 163 4.99 0.94 16.70
CA ASP A 163 4.22 1.81 17.60
C ASP A 163 5.07 2.95 18.17
N VAL A 164 6.27 2.62 18.67
CA VAL A 164 7.21 3.62 19.20
C VAL A 164 7.68 4.57 18.10
N PHE A 165 7.99 4.05 16.90
CA PHE A 165 8.42 4.87 15.77
C PHE A 165 7.33 5.85 15.34
N ARG A 166 6.09 5.38 15.22
CA ARG A 166 4.90 6.17 14.88
C ARG A 166 4.73 7.33 15.87
N ASP A 167 4.72 7.04 17.17
CA ASP A 167 4.44 8.05 18.20
C ASP A 167 5.53 9.13 18.23
N GLN A 168 6.79 8.72 18.08
CA GLN A 168 7.91 9.65 17.97
C GLN A 168 7.85 10.50 16.70
N LEU A 169 7.45 9.91 15.57
CA LEU A 169 7.30 10.61 14.30
C LEU A 169 6.18 11.64 14.36
N ILE A 170 4.99 11.27 14.86
CA ILE A 170 3.87 12.20 15.09
C ILE A 170 4.33 13.36 15.98
N LYS A 171 4.98 13.05 17.10
CA LYS A 171 5.46 14.07 18.04
C LYS A 171 6.44 15.03 17.37
N ALA A 172 7.42 14.51 16.62
CA ALA A 172 8.43 15.33 15.97
C ALA A 172 7.82 16.24 14.88
N THR A 173 6.91 15.72 14.04
CA THR A 173 6.26 16.52 12.99
C THR A 173 5.27 17.54 13.55
N SER A 174 4.51 17.17 14.58
CA SER A 174 3.53 18.07 15.21
C SER A 174 4.18 19.24 15.94
N PHE A 175 5.39 19.05 16.49
CA PHE A 175 6.17 20.13 17.09
C PHE A 175 6.47 21.26 16.08
N GLU A 176 6.61 20.94 14.79
CA GLU A 176 6.85 21.91 13.71
C GLU A 176 5.56 22.36 12.97
N GLY A 177 4.39 22.01 13.53
CA GLY A 177 3.09 22.44 13.03
C GLY A 177 2.50 21.58 11.91
N TYR A 178 3.04 20.39 11.64
CA TYR A 178 2.47 19.47 10.67
C TYR A 178 1.48 18.48 11.33
N GLU A 179 0.32 18.32 10.72
CA GLU A 179 -0.59 17.22 11.07
C GLU A 179 -0.22 15.99 10.25
N LEU A 180 0.14 14.88 10.93
CA LEU A 180 0.48 13.61 10.31
C LEU A 180 -0.59 12.56 10.63
N ARG A 181 -1.05 11.83 9.62
CA ARG A 181 -1.95 10.68 9.76
C ARG A 181 -1.43 9.47 9.01
N PHE A 182 -1.83 8.30 9.49
CA PHE A 182 -1.49 7.03 8.88
C PHE A 182 -2.75 6.39 8.28
N THR A 183 -2.65 5.98 7.02
CA THR A 183 -3.75 5.40 6.25
C THR A 183 -3.36 3.97 5.85
N LEU A 184 -4.13 2.99 6.27
CA LEU A 184 -3.85 1.58 6.01
C LEU A 184 -4.15 1.21 4.56
N LEU A 185 -3.15 0.76 3.82
CA LEU A 185 -3.31 0.20 2.49
C LEU A 185 -3.62 -1.29 2.59
N ARG A 186 -4.78 -1.71 2.06
CA ARG A 186 -5.19 -3.12 2.02
C ARG A 186 -5.52 -3.56 0.61
N GLY A 187 -5.32 -4.85 0.35
CA GLY A 187 -5.88 -5.52 -0.80
C GLY A 187 -7.38 -5.78 -0.63
N MET A 188 -8.06 -6.03 -1.75
CA MET A 188 -9.51 -6.26 -1.79
C MET A 188 -9.99 -7.47 -0.96
N ASP A 189 -9.13 -8.42 -0.67
CA ASP A 189 -9.46 -9.60 0.14
C ASP A 189 -9.76 -9.27 1.61
N HIS A 190 -9.36 -8.07 2.07
CA HIS A 190 -9.66 -7.53 3.38
C HIS A 190 -10.94 -6.66 3.41
N LEU A 191 -11.51 -6.32 2.26
CA LEU A 191 -12.73 -5.53 2.12
C LEU A 191 -13.82 -6.33 1.39
N ARG A 192 -14.49 -7.21 2.12
CA ARG A 192 -15.56 -8.06 1.59
C ARG A 192 -16.94 -7.63 2.05
N LEU A 193 -17.95 -8.02 1.28
CA LEU A 193 -19.34 -7.77 1.64
C LEU A 193 -19.69 -8.45 2.97
N GLY A 194 -20.31 -7.68 3.86
CA GLY A 194 -20.75 -8.16 5.18
C GLY A 194 -19.63 -8.34 6.20
N MET A 195 -18.36 -8.13 5.84
CA MET A 195 -17.26 -8.19 6.79
C MET A 195 -17.16 -6.90 7.62
N ARG A 196 -16.79 -7.06 8.89
CA ARG A 196 -16.38 -5.93 9.72
C ARG A 196 -15.03 -5.43 9.21
N VAL A 197 -14.96 -4.13 8.95
CA VAL A 197 -13.70 -3.47 8.58
C VAL A 197 -12.77 -3.52 9.78
N PHE A 198 -11.60 -4.14 9.60
CA PHE A 198 -10.61 -4.29 10.65
C PHE A 198 -9.54 -3.22 10.52
N HIS A 199 -9.52 -2.32 11.50
CA HIS A 199 -8.47 -1.34 11.67
C HIS A 199 -7.33 -1.96 12.46
N ALA A 200 -6.13 -1.94 11.87
CA ALA A 200 -4.90 -2.37 12.52
C ALA A 200 -4.01 -1.16 12.78
N LEU A 201 -2.97 -1.33 13.59
CA LEU A 201 -1.85 -0.37 13.68
C LEU A 201 -2.25 1.07 14.07
N ASN A 202 -3.38 1.21 14.78
CA ASN A 202 -3.99 2.47 15.21
C ASN A 202 -4.34 3.44 14.05
N THR A 203 -4.77 2.89 12.91
CA THR A 203 -5.28 3.68 11.79
C THR A 203 -6.80 3.74 11.79
N ASN A 204 -7.39 4.91 11.51
CA ASN A 204 -8.85 5.05 11.32
C ASN A 204 -9.23 5.23 9.83
N GLU A 205 -8.25 5.17 8.93
CA GLU A 205 -8.45 5.29 7.49
C GLU A 205 -7.90 4.05 6.80
N ILE A 206 -8.69 3.43 5.93
CA ILE A 206 -8.27 2.34 5.06
C ILE A 206 -8.43 2.80 3.62
N ILE A 207 -7.44 2.49 2.79
CA ILE A 207 -7.47 2.70 1.36
C ILE A 207 -7.25 1.38 0.63
N SER A 208 -8.02 1.15 -0.42
CA SER A 208 -7.94 -0.07 -1.23
C SER A 208 -8.28 0.22 -2.68
N SER A 209 -7.88 -0.70 -3.56
CA SER A 209 -8.18 -0.63 -4.99
C SER A 209 -8.34 -2.04 -5.55
N ASP A 210 -9.18 -2.18 -6.56
CA ASP A 210 -9.39 -3.42 -7.31
C ASP A 210 -8.36 -3.63 -8.44
N ILE A 211 -7.33 -2.79 -8.51
CA ILE A 211 -6.23 -2.84 -9.50
C ILE A 211 -5.50 -4.19 -9.57
N THR A 212 -5.53 -4.97 -8.49
CA THR A 212 -4.90 -6.31 -8.42
C THR A 212 -5.88 -7.46 -8.26
N ARG A 213 -7.12 -7.17 -7.88
CA ARG A 213 -8.17 -8.18 -7.69
C ARG A 213 -9.53 -7.52 -7.74
N LYS A 214 -10.49 -8.19 -8.38
CA LYS A 214 -11.89 -7.79 -8.39
C LYS A 214 -12.43 -7.52 -6.97
N ALA A 215 -13.13 -6.41 -6.82
CA ALA A 215 -13.88 -6.08 -5.62
C ALA A 215 -15.27 -6.71 -5.66
N GLU A 216 -15.65 -7.44 -4.60
CA GLU A 216 -16.96 -8.10 -4.50
C GLU A 216 -18.13 -7.10 -4.48
N PHE A 217 -17.88 -5.89 -3.96
CA PHE A 217 -18.88 -4.83 -3.89
C PHE A 217 -18.98 -3.99 -5.17
N VAL A 218 -18.17 -4.26 -6.20
CA VAL A 218 -18.24 -3.55 -7.49
C VAL A 218 -19.05 -4.38 -8.47
N THR A 219 -20.14 -3.82 -8.98
CA THR A 219 -21.01 -4.43 -10.00
C THR A 219 -21.07 -3.56 -11.25
N LYS A 220 -21.69 -4.09 -12.32
CA LYS A 220 -21.97 -3.31 -13.52
C LYS A 220 -22.90 -2.12 -13.25
N ASP A 221 -23.75 -2.24 -12.24
CA ASP A 221 -24.80 -1.28 -11.90
C ASP A 221 -24.36 -0.29 -10.83
N GLY A 222 -23.20 -0.51 -10.18
CA GLY A 222 -22.75 0.36 -9.12
C GLY A 222 -21.83 -0.23 -8.06
N LEU A 223 -21.70 0.52 -6.96
CA LEU A 223 -21.07 0.02 -5.73
C LEU A 223 -22.13 -0.44 -4.74
N LEU A 224 -22.02 -1.71 -4.32
CA LEU A 224 -22.78 -2.29 -3.23
C LEU A 224 -22.25 -1.75 -1.89
N ARG A 225 -23.15 -1.60 -0.93
CA ARG A 225 -22.77 -1.24 0.44
C ARG A 225 -21.86 -2.32 1.05
N LEU A 226 -20.78 -1.88 1.69
CA LEU A 226 -19.76 -2.79 2.22
C LEU A 226 -20.29 -3.72 3.32
N SER A 227 -21.09 -3.23 4.26
CA SER A 227 -21.64 -4.05 5.35
C SER A 227 -22.94 -3.46 5.93
N LYS A 228 -23.64 -4.25 6.75
CA LYS A 228 -24.80 -3.79 7.54
C LYS A 228 -24.31 -2.80 8.60
N GLY A 229 -24.28 -1.53 8.22
CA GLY A 229 -23.71 -0.46 9.04
C GLY A 229 -22.84 0.51 8.23
N ALA A 230 -22.34 0.14 7.05
CA ALA A 230 -21.66 1.12 6.20
C ALA A 230 -22.65 2.15 5.64
N THR A 231 -22.24 3.42 5.57
CA THR A 231 -22.94 4.42 4.77
C THR A 231 -22.91 4.00 3.29
N PRO A 232 -23.83 4.49 2.46
CA PRO A 232 -23.64 4.41 1.01
C PRO A 232 -22.26 4.99 0.62
N TRP A 233 -21.69 4.47 -0.47
CA TRP A 233 -20.49 5.07 -1.05
C TRP A 233 -20.79 6.49 -1.51
N THR A 234 -19.80 7.36 -1.45
CA THR A 234 -19.92 8.73 -1.94
C THR A 234 -18.66 9.05 -2.74
N ILE A 235 -18.83 9.77 -3.85
CA ILE A 235 -17.68 10.22 -4.62
C ILE A 235 -16.97 11.31 -3.81
N TRP A 236 -15.65 11.18 -3.70
CA TRP A 236 -14.79 12.20 -3.14
C TRP A 236 -14.54 13.27 -4.21
N ASP A 237 -15.47 14.22 -4.33
CA ASP A 237 -15.26 15.40 -5.17
C ASP A 237 -14.34 16.40 -4.45
N VAL A 238 -13.30 16.85 -5.14
CA VAL A 238 -12.27 17.75 -4.59
C VAL A 238 -12.74 19.21 -4.61
N LYS A 239 -13.82 19.54 -5.34
CA LYS A 239 -14.32 20.92 -5.36
C LYS A 239 -14.86 21.39 -4.01
N GLU A 240 -15.20 20.48 -3.09
CA GLU A 240 -15.69 20.83 -1.77
C GLU A 240 -15.18 19.83 -0.74
N SER A 241 -14.03 20.13 -0.13
CA SER A 241 -13.78 19.59 1.21
C SER A 241 -14.84 20.19 2.15
N LEU A 242 -15.90 19.40 2.41
CA LEU A 242 -16.90 19.46 3.50
C LEU A 242 -18.32 20.04 3.28
N GLN A 243 -18.87 20.32 2.08
CA GLN A 243 -20.26 20.84 2.02
C GLN A 243 -21.34 20.25 1.09
N ALA A 244 -21.08 19.43 0.07
CA ALA A 244 -22.22 18.79 -0.63
C ALA A 244 -21.95 17.37 -1.14
N ALA A 245 -22.14 16.38 -0.28
CA ALA A 245 -22.53 15.06 -0.78
C ALA A 245 -23.97 15.15 -1.31
N LYS A 246 -24.15 15.23 -2.64
CA LYS A 246 -25.49 15.10 -3.24
C LYS A 246 -25.97 13.66 -3.07
N THR A 247 -26.97 13.47 -2.20
CA THR A 247 -27.67 12.19 -2.02
C THR A 247 -28.38 11.81 -3.33
N VAL A 248 -27.96 10.74 -3.97
CA VAL A 248 -28.68 10.16 -5.12
C VAL A 248 -29.81 9.27 -4.58
N LYS A 249 -31.04 9.48 -5.07
CA LYS A 249 -32.25 8.79 -4.60
C LYS A 249 -32.17 7.28 -4.83
N VAL A 250 -32.63 6.55 -3.81
CA VAL A 250 -32.69 5.08 -3.70
C VAL A 250 -34.01 4.57 -4.29
N PRO A 251 -34.02 3.57 -5.20
CA PRO A 251 -35.21 2.76 -5.47
C PRO A 251 -35.37 1.71 -4.36
N GLU A 252 -36.62 1.46 -3.98
CA GLU A 252 -37.03 0.63 -2.85
C GLU A 252 -36.46 -0.80 -2.83
N GLU A 253 -36.39 -1.32 -1.61
CA GLU A 253 -36.07 -2.70 -1.19
C GLU A 253 -34.59 -3.17 -1.26
N GLY A 254 -33.88 -2.91 -0.15
CA GLY A 254 -32.88 -3.85 0.39
C GLY A 254 -31.47 -3.81 -0.23
N ARG A 255 -31.26 -3.16 -1.38
CA ARG A 255 -29.95 -2.95 -1.98
C ARG A 255 -29.76 -1.48 -2.37
N ILE A 256 -29.12 -0.72 -1.49
CA ILE A 256 -28.72 0.66 -1.83
C ILE A 256 -27.50 0.55 -2.74
N MET A 257 -27.72 0.70 -4.06
CA MET A 257 -26.69 0.83 -5.07
C MET A 257 -26.40 2.30 -5.33
N LEU A 258 -25.13 2.68 -5.40
CA LEU A 258 -24.79 3.91 -6.11
C LEU A 258 -24.62 3.62 -7.59
N VAL A 259 -25.52 4.19 -8.39
CA VAL A 259 -25.31 4.31 -9.84
C VAL A 259 -24.09 5.21 -10.03
N LEU A 260 -23.02 4.66 -10.61
CA LEU A 260 -21.82 5.44 -10.92
C LEU A 260 -22.17 6.48 -12.00
N PRO A 261 -21.98 7.78 -11.74
CA PRO A 261 -22.09 8.79 -12.79
C PRO A 261 -20.87 8.65 -13.68
N SER A 262 -20.98 7.81 -14.71
CA SER A 262 -19.94 7.41 -15.68
C SER A 262 -18.61 6.94 -15.04
N LYS A 263 -18.03 5.86 -15.58
CA LYS A 263 -16.68 5.42 -15.16
C LYS A 263 -15.58 6.29 -15.79
N GLU A 264 -15.91 7.55 -16.11
CA GLU A 264 -15.03 8.48 -16.78
C GLU A 264 -13.93 8.94 -15.81
N MET A 265 -12.70 8.98 -16.32
CA MET A 265 -11.57 9.56 -15.60
C MET A 265 -11.87 11.03 -15.27
N LEU A 266 -11.51 11.46 -14.06
CA LEU A 266 -11.67 12.86 -13.65
C LEU A 266 -10.38 13.62 -13.98
N THR A 267 -10.46 14.82 -14.52
CA THR A 267 -9.26 15.66 -14.71
C THR A 267 -9.01 16.53 -13.47
N TYR A 268 -7.84 16.40 -12.85
CA TYR A 268 -7.41 17.23 -11.73
C TYR A 268 -6.05 17.88 -12.05
N GLY A 269 -6.00 19.21 -12.14
CA GLY A 269 -4.77 19.93 -12.48
C GLY A 269 -4.19 19.52 -13.84
N GLY A 270 -5.04 19.10 -14.79
CA GLY A 270 -4.62 18.58 -16.11
C GLY A 270 -4.23 17.10 -16.12
N ILE A 271 -4.33 16.38 -15.00
CA ILE A 271 -3.99 14.96 -14.87
C ILE A 271 -5.28 14.15 -14.73
N GLU A 272 -5.43 13.09 -15.53
CA GLU A 272 -6.51 12.12 -15.37
C GLU A 272 -6.30 11.29 -14.10
N VAL A 273 -7.30 11.28 -13.22
CA VAL A 273 -7.32 10.52 -11.98
C VAL A 273 -8.56 9.66 -11.89
N ALA A 274 -8.40 8.46 -11.35
CA ALA A 274 -9.49 7.54 -11.10
C ALA A 274 -10.52 8.16 -10.13
N PRO A 275 -11.80 7.76 -10.20
CA PRO A 275 -12.79 8.17 -9.23
C PRO A 275 -12.48 7.58 -7.85
N PHE A 276 -12.60 8.44 -6.83
CA PHE A 276 -12.41 8.09 -5.42
C PHE A 276 -13.78 7.94 -4.78
N TYR A 277 -14.01 6.80 -4.16
CA TYR A 277 -15.22 6.56 -3.40
C TYR A 277 -14.86 6.44 -1.94
N PHE A 278 -15.75 6.90 -1.07
CA PHE A 278 -15.60 6.69 0.36
C PHE A 278 -16.89 6.23 0.98
N CYS A 279 -16.79 5.45 2.06
CA CYS A 279 -17.89 5.20 2.95
C CYS A 279 -17.39 5.24 4.41
N ARG A 280 -18.31 5.48 5.33
CA ARG A 280 -18.07 5.37 6.76
C ARG A 280 -18.72 4.08 7.27
N VAL A 281 -18.11 3.43 8.24
CA VAL A 281 -18.70 2.26 8.89
C VAL A 281 -19.36 2.73 10.18
N ASN A 282 -20.70 2.62 10.30
CA ASN A 282 -21.47 3.18 11.42
C ASN A 282 -20.98 2.65 12.77
N GLY A 283 -20.90 3.56 13.73
CA GLY A 283 -20.44 3.28 15.10
C GLY A 283 -18.94 3.53 15.29
N THR A 284 -18.20 3.89 14.24
CA THR A 284 -16.79 4.25 14.33
C THR A 284 -16.49 5.52 13.52
N GLN A 285 -15.35 6.15 13.77
CA GLN A 285 -14.85 7.27 12.96
C GLN A 285 -14.17 6.79 11.66
N ASP A 286 -14.34 5.51 11.32
CA ASP A 286 -13.58 4.83 10.30
C ASP A 286 -13.97 5.28 8.90
N LEU A 287 -12.95 5.55 8.09
CA LEU A 287 -13.08 5.96 6.70
C LEU A 287 -12.49 4.87 5.80
N VAL A 288 -13.32 4.31 4.91
CA VAL A 288 -12.87 3.40 3.85
C VAL A 288 -12.86 4.16 2.54
N LEU A 289 -11.71 4.19 1.90
CA LEU A 289 -11.44 4.79 0.60
C LEU A 289 -11.25 3.68 -0.43
N TYR A 290 -11.96 3.80 -1.54
CA TYR A 290 -11.87 2.90 -2.68
C TYR A 290 -11.47 3.69 -3.93
N ILE A 291 -10.38 3.29 -4.55
CA ILE A 291 -9.93 3.84 -5.84
C ILE A 291 -10.22 2.79 -6.91
N ALA A 292 -11.14 3.09 -7.81
CA ALA A 292 -11.45 2.20 -8.91
C ALA A 292 -10.27 2.10 -9.89
N LYS A 293 -10.04 0.91 -10.47
CA LYS A 293 -9.14 0.75 -11.62
C LYS A 293 -9.72 1.39 -12.90
N PRO A 294 -8.88 1.85 -13.85
CA PRO A 294 -9.34 2.39 -15.14
C PRO A 294 -9.96 1.29 -16.02
N GLU A 295 -10.87 1.67 -16.93
CA GLU A 295 -11.60 0.71 -17.79
C GLU A 295 -10.72 -0.04 -18.80
N GLU A 296 -9.65 0.59 -19.29
CA GLU A 296 -8.75 0.02 -20.30
C GLU A 296 -7.96 -1.20 -19.79
N GLU A 297 -7.87 -1.39 -18.47
CA GLU A 297 -7.23 -2.57 -17.87
C GLU A 297 -8.15 -3.81 -17.85
N ASN A 298 -9.36 -3.75 -18.40
CA ASN A 298 -10.26 -4.92 -18.47
C ASN A 298 -9.84 -5.98 -19.51
N GLY A 299 -8.82 -5.70 -20.32
CA GLY A 299 -8.42 -6.55 -21.45
C GLY A 299 -7.46 -7.71 -21.14
N ASN A 300 -6.77 -7.71 -20.01
CA ASN A 300 -5.85 -8.80 -19.65
C ASN A 300 -5.93 -9.07 -18.16
N GLU A 301 -6.70 -10.06 -17.74
CA GLU A 301 -6.46 -10.72 -16.45
C GLU A 301 -5.04 -11.28 -16.49
N HIS A 302 -4.07 -10.55 -15.94
CA HIS A 302 -2.68 -10.98 -15.97
C HIS A 302 -2.59 -12.34 -15.27
N GLY A 303 -2.16 -13.37 -15.99
CA GLY A 303 -2.16 -14.78 -15.58
C GLY A 303 -0.78 -15.27 -15.14
N GLY A 304 -0.72 -15.88 -13.96
CA GLY A 304 0.53 -16.03 -13.23
C GLY A 304 0.27 -16.29 -11.75
N LEU A 305 1.35 -16.37 -11.00
CA LEU A 305 1.38 -17.26 -9.85
C LEU A 305 0.91 -16.56 -8.58
N SER A 306 0.20 -17.26 -7.70
CA SER A 306 -0.09 -16.74 -6.36
C SER A 306 1.10 -17.00 -5.43
N SER A 307 1.18 -16.30 -4.28
CA SER A 307 2.19 -16.63 -3.25
C SER A 307 2.15 -18.11 -2.83
N THR A 308 0.97 -18.75 -2.89
CA THR A 308 0.83 -20.21 -2.68
C THR A 308 1.51 -21.03 -3.77
N HIS A 309 1.43 -20.59 -5.01
CA HIS A 309 2.04 -21.29 -6.13
C HIS A 309 3.57 -21.12 -6.14
N ILE A 310 4.09 -19.94 -5.78
CA ILE A 310 5.55 -19.73 -5.60
C ILE A 310 6.10 -20.69 -4.54
N ARG A 311 5.44 -20.75 -3.37
CA ARG A 311 5.83 -21.70 -2.31
C ARG A 311 5.79 -23.15 -2.80
N SER A 312 4.84 -23.49 -3.68
CA SER A 312 4.79 -24.82 -4.29
C SER A 312 5.98 -25.08 -5.21
N MET A 313 6.37 -24.10 -6.03
CA MET A 313 7.54 -24.23 -6.92
C MET A 313 8.84 -24.38 -6.13
N MET A 314 9.00 -23.65 -5.04
CA MET A 314 10.14 -23.82 -4.13
C MET A 314 10.17 -25.21 -3.51
N LYS A 315 9.02 -25.71 -3.03
CA LYS A 315 8.90 -27.08 -2.49
C LYS A 315 9.29 -28.15 -3.52
N MET A 316 9.01 -27.91 -4.81
CA MET A 316 9.37 -28.81 -5.90
C MET A 316 10.84 -28.65 -6.36
N GLY A 317 11.63 -27.80 -5.70
CA GLY A 317 13.03 -27.54 -6.07
C GLY A 317 13.18 -26.78 -7.39
N HIS A 318 12.12 -26.17 -7.92
CA HIS A 318 12.18 -25.36 -9.14
C HIS A 318 12.75 -23.96 -8.92
N ILE A 319 12.82 -23.53 -7.66
CA ILE A 319 13.44 -22.28 -7.22
C ILE A 319 14.30 -22.65 -6.01
N GLU A 320 15.61 -22.40 -6.07
CA GLU A 320 16.49 -22.62 -4.92
C GLU A 320 16.13 -21.65 -3.78
N GLU A 321 16.19 -22.13 -2.54
CA GLU A 321 15.85 -21.35 -1.33
C GLU A 321 16.68 -20.06 -1.21
N HIS A 322 17.88 -20.03 -1.81
CA HIS A 322 18.79 -18.88 -1.81
C HIS A 322 18.79 -18.07 -3.12
N ALA A 323 18.09 -18.52 -4.17
CA ALA A 323 18.01 -17.82 -5.47
C ALA A 323 16.99 -16.67 -5.48
N ILE A 324 16.47 -16.28 -4.31
CA ILE A 324 15.34 -15.38 -4.18
C ILE A 324 15.85 -13.95 -4.05
N THR A 325 16.21 -13.40 -5.22
CA THR A 325 16.52 -11.98 -5.43
C THR A 325 15.22 -11.20 -5.71
N GLY A 326 15.33 -9.88 -5.93
CA GLY A 326 14.22 -9.06 -6.42
C GLY A 326 13.57 -9.59 -7.71
N GLU A 327 14.25 -10.46 -8.48
CA GLU A 327 13.69 -11.11 -9.67
C GLU A 327 12.55 -12.08 -9.33
N VAL A 328 12.56 -12.75 -8.17
CA VAL A 328 11.43 -13.62 -7.77
C VAL A 328 10.21 -12.81 -7.36
N ALA A 329 10.40 -11.61 -6.80
CA ALA A 329 9.29 -10.67 -6.56
C ALA A 329 8.69 -10.17 -7.89
N SER A 330 9.49 -10.09 -8.96
CA SER A 330 9.06 -9.65 -10.29
C SER A 330 8.32 -10.72 -11.11
N LEU A 331 8.54 -12.02 -10.83
CA LEU A 331 8.05 -13.18 -11.62
C LEU A 331 6.56 -13.57 -11.47
N VAL A 332 5.68 -12.76 -10.87
CA VAL A 332 4.45 -13.27 -10.22
C VAL A 332 3.17 -12.52 -10.60
N LEU A 333 2.46 -12.95 -11.65
CA LEU A 333 1.26 -12.23 -12.13
C LEU A 333 -0.02 -13.06 -12.19
N GLY A 334 -0.78 -13.42 -11.14
CA GLY A 334 -2.16 -13.85 -11.48
C GLY A 334 -3.18 -14.21 -10.42
N PRO A 335 -4.41 -14.48 -10.89
CA PRO A 335 -5.60 -14.43 -10.06
C PRO A 335 -5.58 -15.49 -8.97
N HIS A 336 -5.86 -15.05 -7.75
CA HIS A 336 -6.23 -15.97 -6.69
C HIS A 336 -7.45 -16.77 -7.13
N ARG A 337 -7.37 -18.09 -6.99
CA ARG A 337 -8.49 -19.02 -7.13
C ARG A 337 -9.76 -18.35 -6.59
N SER A 338 -10.69 -18.00 -7.48
CA SER A 338 -12.09 -17.96 -7.09
C SER A 338 -12.37 -19.37 -6.61
N GLY A 339 -12.75 -19.51 -5.34
CA GLY A 339 -13.39 -20.74 -4.90
C GLY A 339 -14.65 -20.89 -5.73
N SER A 340 -14.56 -21.68 -6.81
CA SER A 340 -15.73 -22.18 -7.50
C SER A 340 -16.39 -23.20 -6.57
N SER A 341 -17.53 -22.82 -6.00
CA SER A 341 -18.60 -23.75 -5.65
C SER A 341 -19.85 -23.20 -6.35
N ARG A 342 -20.24 -23.81 -7.47
CA ARG A 342 -21.32 -24.82 -7.55
C ARG A 342 -22.65 -24.27 -7.07
#